data_AF-A0A2V1NDF1-F1
#
_entry.id   AF-A0A2V1NDF1-F1
#
_cell.length_a   1.000
_cell.length_b   1.000
_cell.length_c   1.000
_cell.angle_alpha   90.00
_cell.angle_beta   90.00
_cell.angle_gamma   90.00
#
_symmetry.space_group_name_H-M   'P 1'
#
loop_
_entity.id
_entity.type
_entity.pdbx_description
1 polymer ?
#
loop_
_entity_poly.entity_id
_entity_poly.type
_entity_poly.pdbx_seq_one_letter_code
_entity_poly.pdbx_strand_id
1 'polypeptide(L)'
;MSYALEMSTGDMRQVVRLLTAVERTPAQEEHLGRVRERCKALDVRLESQGAHYDVPVIRALEELIDGVPSRTVCPAYAHAFHEVVTSCFSYTTDLGSWRRMSWFQTVSNDLARNGITPALLPETFLFSGPPLPLPHPGGVHPRMGTLSLQRAARAATAYTAVLDRVHPDCQDTVRRFTEAFRFELNDWRPDSPADTLFFWFDRP
;
A
#
# COMPACT_ATOMS: atom_id res chain seq x y z
N MET A 1 16.34 -10.34 -8.95
CA MET A 1 15.36 -9.24 -8.77
C MET A 1 14.53 -9.56 -7.54
N SER A 2 14.43 -8.61 -6.61
CA SER A 2 13.63 -8.69 -5.38
C SER A 2 12.57 -7.59 -5.37
N TYR A 3 11.56 -7.75 -4.52
CA TYR A 3 10.51 -6.76 -4.25
C TYR A 3 10.67 -6.33 -2.80
N ALA A 4 10.81 -5.02 -2.57
CA ALA A 4 10.75 -4.47 -1.22
C ALA A 4 9.27 -4.31 -0.84
N LEU A 5 8.89 -4.73 0.37
CA LEU A 5 7.55 -4.47 0.90
C LEU A 5 7.65 -3.38 1.94
N GLU A 6 6.94 -2.30 1.68
CA GLU A 6 6.82 -1.17 2.58
C GLU A 6 5.41 -1.15 3.19
N MET A 7 5.33 -0.62 4.40
CA MET A 7 4.07 -0.39 5.11
C MET A 7 4.03 1.01 5.68
N SER A 8 2.88 1.68 5.63
CA SER A 8 2.65 2.94 6.33
C SER A 8 1.24 2.98 6.91
N THR A 9 0.99 3.89 7.86
CA THR A 9 -0.30 4.03 8.55
C THR A 9 -0.88 5.41 8.31
N GLY A 10 -2.16 5.52 7.99
CA GLY A 10 -2.77 6.81 7.69
C GLY A 10 -4.27 6.79 7.49
N ASP A 11 -4.79 7.93 7.05
CA ASP A 11 -6.21 8.14 6.74
C ASP A 11 -6.45 7.95 5.24
N MET A 12 -6.91 6.75 4.86
CA MET A 12 -7.24 6.46 3.46
C MET A 12 -8.47 7.24 2.98
N ARG A 13 -9.33 7.71 3.89
CA ARG A 13 -10.49 8.55 3.54
C ARG A 13 -10.01 9.93 3.10
N GLN A 14 -8.94 10.45 3.69
CA GLN A 14 -8.30 11.68 3.23
C GLN A 14 -7.76 11.55 1.81
N VAL A 15 -7.09 10.43 1.49
CA VAL A 15 -6.60 10.13 0.13
C VAL A 15 -7.76 10.12 -0.86
N VAL A 16 -8.83 9.37 -0.56
CA VAL A 16 -10.02 9.31 -1.41
C VAL A 16 -10.63 10.70 -1.58
N ARG A 17 -10.79 11.47 -0.49
CA ARG A 17 -11.32 12.84 -0.55
C ARG A 17 -10.49 13.80 -1.39
N LEU A 18 -9.16 13.66 -1.43
CA LEU A 18 -8.31 14.50 -2.29
C LEU A 18 -8.56 14.20 -3.77
N LEU A 19 -8.75 12.93 -4.12
CA LEU A 19 -8.93 12.47 -5.49
C LEU A 19 -10.37 12.65 -6.00
N THR A 20 -11.38 12.52 -5.14
CA THR A 20 -12.79 12.47 -5.58
C THR A 20 -13.62 13.70 -5.18
N ALA A 21 -13.02 14.74 -4.59
CA ALA A 21 -13.75 15.95 -4.23
C ALA A 21 -14.22 16.70 -5.48
N VAL A 22 -15.53 16.98 -5.55
CA VAL A 22 -16.14 17.80 -6.63
C VAL A 22 -15.67 19.25 -6.54
N GLU A 23 -15.66 19.80 -5.32
CA GLU A 23 -15.09 21.11 -5.00
C GLU A 23 -14.05 20.93 -3.91
N ARG A 24 -12.81 21.34 -4.17
CA ARG A 24 -11.69 21.23 -3.23
C ARG A 24 -11.59 22.48 -2.38
N THR A 25 -11.32 22.30 -1.09
CA THR A 25 -11.01 23.41 -0.20
C THR A 25 -9.61 23.98 -0.51
N PRO A 26 -9.32 25.23 -0.13
CA PRO A 26 -7.98 25.79 -0.29
C PRO A 26 -6.87 24.93 0.34
N ALA A 27 -7.15 24.31 1.50
CA ALA A 27 -6.22 23.41 2.15
C ALA A 27 -6.00 22.11 1.36
N GLN A 28 -7.03 21.58 0.68
CA GLN A 28 -6.89 20.43 -0.21
C GLN A 28 -6.07 20.78 -1.45
N GLU A 29 -6.26 21.97 -2.03
CA GLU A 29 -5.46 22.42 -3.17
C GLU A 29 -3.99 22.65 -2.80
N GLU A 30 -3.73 23.26 -1.65
CA GLU A 30 -2.36 23.42 -1.14
C GLU A 30 -1.70 22.04 -0.92
N HIS A 31 -2.46 21.08 -0.39
CA HIS A 31 -1.98 19.71 -0.21
C HIS A 31 -1.66 19.04 -1.54
N LEU A 32 -2.55 19.13 -2.53
CA LEU A 32 -2.28 18.62 -3.88
C LEU A 32 -1.12 19.34 -4.57
N GLY A 33 -0.90 20.62 -4.29
CA GLY A 33 0.28 21.35 -4.73
C GLY A 33 1.58 20.66 -4.30
N ARG A 34 1.67 20.21 -3.03
CA ARG A 34 2.83 19.43 -2.56
C ARG A 34 2.94 18.07 -3.25
N VAL A 35 1.83 17.38 -3.49
CA VAL A 35 1.83 16.09 -4.19
C VAL A 35 2.31 16.26 -5.64
N ARG A 36 1.87 17.32 -6.33
CA ARG A 36 2.32 17.65 -7.70
C ARG A 36 3.83 17.82 -7.77
N GLU A 37 4.43 18.53 -6.82
CA GLU A 37 5.89 18.68 -6.77
C GLU A 37 6.61 17.35 -6.55
N ARG A 38 6.07 16.45 -5.72
CA ARG A 38 6.63 15.09 -5.55
C ARG A 38 6.52 14.28 -6.83
N CYS A 39 5.39 14.31 -7.52
CA CYS A 39 5.22 13.61 -8.79
C CYS A 39 6.20 14.10 -9.87
N LYS A 40 6.41 15.43 -9.97
CA LYS A 40 7.42 15.99 -10.88
C LYS A 40 8.83 15.51 -10.52
N ALA A 41 9.18 15.51 -9.24
CA ALA A 41 10.48 15.00 -8.77
C ALA A 41 10.64 13.50 -9.09
N LEU A 42 9.56 12.72 -8.97
CA LEU A 42 9.55 11.31 -9.34
C LEU A 42 9.75 11.10 -10.84
N ASP A 43 9.09 11.89 -11.70
CA ASP A 43 9.30 11.85 -13.15
C ASP A 43 10.78 12.08 -13.50
N VAL A 44 11.41 13.12 -12.94
CA VAL A 44 12.85 13.39 -13.13
C VAL A 44 13.72 12.22 -12.66
N ARG A 45 13.38 11.61 -11.52
CA ARG A 45 14.11 10.45 -10.99
C ARG A 45 13.99 9.25 -11.92
N LEU A 46 12.79 8.93 -12.40
CA LEU A 46 12.54 7.82 -13.33
C LEU A 46 13.29 8.03 -14.65
N GLU A 47 13.26 9.25 -15.19
CA GLU A 47 14.03 9.60 -16.38
C GLU A 47 15.53 9.39 -16.18
N SER A 48 16.09 9.83 -15.04
CA SER A 48 17.52 9.61 -14.73
C SER A 48 17.91 8.14 -14.56
N GLN A 49 16.94 7.28 -14.24
CA GLN A 49 17.10 5.83 -14.12
C GLN A 49 16.84 5.10 -15.45
N GLY A 50 16.49 5.82 -16.52
CA GLY A 50 16.14 5.27 -17.83
C GLY A 50 14.78 4.57 -17.86
N ALA A 51 13.92 4.80 -16.87
CA ALA A 51 12.55 4.30 -16.85
C ALA A 51 11.63 5.31 -17.57
N HIS A 52 11.03 4.88 -18.68
CA HIS A 52 10.09 5.70 -19.45
C HIS A 52 8.70 5.10 -19.39
N TYR A 53 7.74 5.89 -18.89
CA TYR A 53 6.32 5.56 -18.89
C TYR A 53 5.63 6.27 -20.07
N ASP A 54 4.61 5.64 -20.65
CA ASP A 54 3.81 6.23 -21.73
C ASP A 54 3.07 7.51 -21.28
N VAL A 55 2.83 7.63 -19.97
CA VAL A 55 2.22 8.78 -19.32
C VAL A 55 3.14 9.20 -18.16
N PRO A 56 3.57 10.47 -18.07
CA PRO A 56 4.29 10.97 -16.89
C PRO A 56 3.45 10.82 -15.62
N VAL A 57 4.09 10.60 -14.47
CA VAL A 57 3.42 10.47 -13.18
C VAL A 57 2.62 11.74 -12.85
N ILE A 58 3.14 12.94 -13.13
CA ILE A 58 2.38 14.18 -12.93
C ILE A 58 1.10 14.23 -13.75
N ARG A 59 1.13 13.75 -15.00
CA ARG A 59 -0.06 13.71 -15.85
C ARG A 59 -1.06 12.67 -15.35
N ALA A 60 -0.58 11.51 -14.93
CA ALA A 60 -1.42 10.49 -14.32
C ALA A 60 -2.09 11.03 -13.05
N LEU A 61 -1.40 11.83 -12.23
CA LEU A 61 -2.00 12.50 -11.07
C LEU A 61 -3.16 13.42 -11.46
N GLU A 62 -2.98 14.32 -12.45
CA GLU A 62 -4.06 15.23 -12.86
C GLU A 62 -5.27 14.46 -13.39
N GLU A 63 -5.07 13.40 -14.17
CA GLU A 63 -6.18 12.58 -14.66
C GLU A 63 -6.92 11.83 -13.54
N LEU A 64 -6.23 11.43 -12.47
CA LEU A 64 -6.85 10.87 -11.26
C LEU A 64 -7.64 11.92 -10.50
N ILE A 65 -7.10 13.14 -10.39
CA ILE A 65 -7.74 14.31 -9.77
C ILE A 65 -9.00 14.71 -10.52
N ASP A 66 -8.98 14.65 -11.85
CA ASP A 66 -10.12 14.98 -12.71
C ASP A 66 -11.16 13.84 -12.75
N GLY A 67 -10.81 12.66 -12.24
CA GLY A 67 -11.68 11.48 -12.25
C GLY A 67 -11.84 10.84 -13.63
N VAL A 68 -10.95 11.16 -14.58
CA VAL A 68 -11.02 10.68 -15.97
C VAL A 68 -9.69 10.01 -16.39
N PRO A 69 -9.23 8.97 -15.66
CA PRO A 69 -7.95 8.33 -15.98
C PRO A 69 -8.01 7.66 -17.36
N SER A 70 -6.91 7.77 -18.12
CA SER A 70 -6.77 7.03 -19.37
C SER A 70 -6.92 5.52 -19.15
N ARG A 71 -7.36 4.81 -20.19
CA ARG A 71 -7.38 3.34 -20.22
C ARG A 71 -6.01 2.73 -20.56
N THR A 72 -4.99 3.56 -20.74
CA THR A 72 -3.62 3.12 -21.01
C THR A 72 -3.11 2.26 -19.86
N VAL A 73 -2.56 1.10 -20.20
CA VAL A 73 -1.85 0.24 -19.24
C VAL A 73 -0.53 0.93 -18.89
N CYS A 74 -0.48 1.62 -17.76
CA CYS A 74 0.67 2.44 -17.40
C CYS A 74 0.95 2.39 -15.87
N PRO A 75 2.20 2.11 -15.44
CA PRO A 75 2.58 2.15 -14.02
C PRO A 75 2.44 3.54 -13.37
N ALA A 76 2.40 4.61 -14.18
CA ALA A 76 2.33 5.99 -13.68
C ALA A 76 1.14 6.24 -12.76
N TYR A 77 -0.02 5.62 -13.00
CA TYR A 77 -1.19 5.79 -12.12
C TYR A 77 -0.99 5.17 -10.74
N ALA A 78 -0.29 4.04 -10.67
CA ALA A 78 0.04 3.41 -9.39
C ALA A 78 1.02 4.28 -8.59
N HIS A 79 2.02 4.88 -9.28
CA HIS A 79 2.96 5.81 -8.65
C HIS A 79 2.30 7.12 -8.23
N ALA A 80 1.45 7.72 -9.07
CA ALA A 80 0.72 8.93 -8.73
C ALA A 80 -0.19 8.71 -7.51
N PHE A 81 -0.90 7.58 -7.47
CA PHE A 81 -1.69 7.19 -6.30
C PHE A 81 -0.81 7.00 -5.06
N HIS A 82 0.34 6.35 -5.20
CA HIS A 82 1.28 6.17 -4.10
C HIS A 82 1.77 7.52 -3.53
N GLU A 83 2.11 8.51 -4.37
CA GLU A 83 2.51 9.84 -3.92
C GLU A 83 1.40 10.59 -3.16
N VAL A 84 0.13 10.37 -3.53
CA VAL A 84 -1.00 10.89 -2.74
C VAL A 84 -1.06 10.18 -1.39
N VAL A 85 -0.93 8.85 -1.35
CA VAL A 85 -0.94 8.07 -0.11
C VAL A 85 0.19 8.50 0.83
N THR A 86 1.43 8.59 0.36
CA THR A 86 2.59 9.00 1.19
C THR A 86 2.49 10.45 1.69
N SER A 87 1.58 11.25 1.13
CA SER A 87 1.29 12.60 1.64
C SER A 87 0.27 12.63 2.79
N CYS A 88 -0.48 11.55 2.99
CA CYS A 88 -1.51 11.39 4.04
C CYS A 88 -1.17 10.33 5.08
N PHE A 89 -0.05 9.62 4.91
CA PHE A 89 0.37 8.49 5.73
C PHE A 89 1.66 8.82 6.49
N SER A 90 1.91 8.06 7.55
CA SER A 90 3.14 8.10 8.34
C SER A 90 4.37 7.71 7.49
N TYR A 91 5.54 7.84 8.11
CA TYR A 91 6.77 7.30 7.53
C TYR A 91 6.65 5.81 7.23
N THR A 92 7.29 5.39 6.15
CA THR A 92 7.30 4.01 5.69
C THR A 92 8.17 3.12 6.57
N THR A 93 7.61 2.00 7.01
CA THR A 93 8.30 0.88 7.65
C THR A 93 8.67 -0.16 6.60
N ASP A 94 9.96 -0.48 6.47
CA ASP A 94 10.44 -1.57 5.61
C ASP A 94 10.15 -2.92 6.28
N LEU A 95 9.32 -3.74 5.63
CA LEU A 95 9.00 -5.09 6.10
C LEU A 95 10.00 -6.12 5.57
N GLY A 96 10.80 -5.79 4.56
CA GLY A 96 11.87 -6.60 4.01
C GLY A 96 11.87 -6.69 2.49
N SER A 97 12.61 -7.68 1.98
CA SER A 97 12.75 -7.94 0.55
C SER A 97 12.47 -9.40 0.23
N TRP A 98 11.66 -9.63 -0.80
CA TRP A 98 11.26 -10.97 -1.26
C TRP A 98 11.61 -11.20 -2.71
N ARG A 99 12.08 -12.40 -3.05
CA ARG A 99 12.38 -12.76 -4.44
C ARG A 99 11.12 -12.93 -5.30
N ARG A 100 10.01 -13.35 -4.69
CA ARG A 100 8.76 -13.67 -5.38
C ARG A 100 7.57 -13.31 -4.51
N MET A 101 6.61 -12.56 -5.06
CA MET A 101 5.36 -12.21 -4.38
C MET A 101 4.48 -13.43 -4.07
N SER A 102 4.62 -14.53 -4.84
CA SER A 102 3.93 -15.80 -4.57
C SER A 102 4.29 -16.43 -3.22
N TRP A 103 5.35 -15.97 -2.56
CA TRP A 103 5.68 -16.36 -1.18
C TRP A 103 4.51 -16.10 -0.22
N PHE A 104 3.81 -14.99 -0.38
CA PHE A 104 2.70 -14.64 0.52
C PHE A 104 1.49 -15.57 0.38
N GLN A 105 1.34 -16.25 -0.76
CA GLN A 105 0.37 -17.35 -0.90
C GLN A 105 0.78 -18.57 -0.07
N THR A 106 2.08 -18.87 0.00
CA THR A 106 2.60 -19.97 0.84
C THR A 106 2.34 -19.69 2.31
N VAL A 107 2.64 -18.46 2.77
CA VAL A 107 2.37 -18.01 4.13
C VAL A 107 0.87 -18.01 4.43
N SER A 108 0.04 -17.54 3.49
CA SER A 108 -1.43 -17.54 3.63
C SER A 108 -2.00 -18.94 3.77
N ASN A 109 -1.54 -19.88 2.94
CA ASN A 109 -1.96 -21.28 3.02
C ASN A 109 -1.57 -21.93 4.36
N ASP A 110 -0.38 -21.62 4.88
CA ASP A 110 0.08 -22.17 6.15
C ASP A 110 -0.70 -21.59 7.35
N LEU A 111 -0.95 -20.28 7.36
CA LEU A 111 -1.81 -19.63 8.36
C LEU A 111 -3.25 -20.17 8.31
N ALA A 112 -3.80 -20.39 7.11
CA ALA A 112 -5.13 -20.96 6.95
C ALA A 112 -5.23 -22.39 7.53
N ARG A 113 -4.22 -23.24 7.31
CA ARG A 113 -4.13 -24.58 7.94
C ARG A 113 -4.09 -24.51 9.46
N ASN A 114 -3.52 -23.45 10.01
CA ASN A 114 -3.47 -23.16 11.44
C ASN A 114 -4.73 -22.44 11.97
N GLY A 115 -5.81 -22.36 11.18
CA GLY A 115 -7.11 -21.85 11.60
C GLY A 115 -7.29 -20.34 11.51
N ILE A 116 -6.38 -19.63 10.84
CA ILE A 116 -6.53 -18.19 10.60
C ILE A 116 -7.62 -17.95 9.55
N THR A 117 -8.51 -16.99 9.81
CA THR A 117 -9.63 -16.69 8.92
C THR A 117 -9.15 -16.05 7.62
N PRO A 118 -9.82 -16.29 6.47
CA PRO A 118 -9.41 -15.77 5.17
C PRO A 118 -9.18 -14.26 5.15
N ALA A 119 -10.04 -13.48 5.83
CA ALA A 119 -9.93 -12.03 5.92
C ALA A 119 -8.70 -11.53 6.70
N LEU A 120 -7.89 -12.40 7.30
CA LEU A 120 -6.64 -12.05 7.96
C LEU A 120 -5.44 -12.68 7.26
N LEU A 121 -5.59 -13.28 6.07
CA LEU A 121 -4.46 -13.87 5.34
C LEU A 121 -3.69 -12.81 4.55
N PRO A 122 -2.34 -12.85 4.53
CA PRO A 122 -1.51 -11.88 3.83
C PRO A 122 -1.92 -11.61 2.38
N GLU A 123 -2.24 -12.63 1.60
CA GLU A 123 -2.63 -12.46 0.20
C GLU A 123 -3.88 -11.57 0.02
N THR A 124 -4.78 -11.55 1.01
CA THR A 124 -6.05 -10.83 0.90
C THR A 124 -5.92 -9.33 1.13
N PHE A 125 -4.86 -8.89 1.81
CA PHE A 125 -4.64 -7.48 2.10
C PHE A 125 -3.41 -6.89 1.42
N LEU A 126 -2.41 -7.70 1.07
CA LEU A 126 -1.21 -7.23 0.36
C LEU A 126 -1.48 -6.92 -1.12
N PHE A 127 -2.48 -7.58 -1.71
CA PHE A 127 -2.82 -7.48 -3.14
C PHE A 127 -4.26 -7.03 -3.36
N SER A 128 -4.90 -6.42 -2.36
CA SER A 128 -6.27 -5.92 -2.46
C SER A 128 -6.42 -4.80 -3.48
N GLY A 129 -5.31 -4.16 -3.85
CA GLY A 129 -5.30 -3.00 -4.72
C GLY A 129 -5.75 -1.71 -4.02
N PRO A 130 -5.79 -0.61 -4.79
CA PRO A 130 -6.27 0.69 -4.33
C PRO A 130 -7.77 0.65 -4.01
N PRO A 131 -8.26 1.50 -3.09
CA PRO A 131 -9.70 1.64 -2.80
C PRO A 131 -10.48 2.33 -3.92
N LEU A 132 -9.79 2.84 -4.94
CA LEU A 132 -10.35 3.49 -6.13
C LEU A 132 -9.88 2.74 -7.37
N PRO A 133 -10.71 2.61 -8.42
CA PRO A 133 -10.30 1.96 -9.66
C PRO A 133 -9.18 2.76 -10.32
N LEU A 134 -7.97 2.20 -10.35
CA LEU A 134 -6.84 2.74 -11.11
C LEU A 134 -6.68 1.98 -12.44
N PRO A 135 -6.18 2.63 -13.50
CA PRO A 135 -5.75 1.94 -14.70
C PRO A 135 -4.78 0.81 -14.36
N HIS A 136 -5.03 -0.35 -14.95
CA HIS A 136 -4.28 -1.55 -14.63
C HIS A 136 -2.86 -1.46 -15.19
N PRO A 137 -1.80 -1.69 -14.40
CA PRO A 137 -0.42 -1.60 -14.88
C PRO A 137 0.07 -2.84 -15.66
N GLY A 138 -0.82 -3.78 -15.98
CA GLY A 138 -0.53 -4.97 -16.78
C GLY A 138 0.03 -6.18 -16.00
N GLY A 139 0.11 -6.09 -14.68
CA GLY A 139 0.61 -7.18 -13.81
C GLY A 139 -0.51 -8.05 -13.24
N VAL A 140 -0.24 -9.34 -12.98
CA VAL A 140 -1.24 -10.31 -12.50
C VAL A 140 -1.92 -9.88 -11.19
N HIS A 141 -1.21 -9.19 -10.31
CA HIS A 141 -1.72 -8.69 -9.04
C HIS A 141 -1.40 -7.21 -8.86
N PRO A 142 -2.28 -6.44 -8.18
CA PRO A 142 -1.91 -5.11 -7.69
C PRO A 142 -0.64 -5.20 -6.84
N ARG A 143 0.30 -4.28 -7.05
CA ARG A 143 1.52 -4.15 -6.24
C ARG A 143 1.31 -3.32 -4.99
N MET A 144 0.09 -3.33 -4.47
CA MET A 144 -0.31 -2.58 -3.31
C MET A 144 -1.55 -3.21 -2.67
N GLY A 145 -1.80 -2.87 -1.43
CA GLY A 145 -3.04 -3.21 -0.77
C GLY A 145 -3.22 -2.51 0.57
N THR A 146 -4.34 -2.81 1.24
CA THR A 146 -4.75 -2.13 2.46
C THR A 146 -5.27 -3.09 3.51
N LEU A 147 -5.05 -2.75 4.78
CA LEU A 147 -5.60 -3.46 5.94
C LEU A 147 -6.07 -2.43 6.97
N SER A 148 -7.33 -2.49 7.39
CA SER A 148 -7.78 -1.61 8.49
C SER A 148 -7.04 -1.95 9.78
N LEU A 149 -6.76 -0.94 10.62
CA LEU A 149 -6.07 -1.15 11.90
C LEU A 149 -6.83 -2.12 12.82
N GLN A 150 -8.16 -2.13 12.76
CA GLN A 150 -8.97 -3.13 13.46
C GLN A 150 -8.66 -4.57 12.99
N ARG A 151 -8.51 -4.79 11.68
CA ARG A 151 -8.11 -6.10 11.15
C ARG A 151 -6.64 -6.40 11.46
N ALA A 152 -5.76 -5.40 11.44
CA ALA A 152 -4.36 -5.56 11.85
C ALA A 152 -4.25 -6.01 13.32
N ALA A 153 -5.05 -5.46 14.23
CA ALA A 153 -5.10 -5.88 15.64
C ALA A 153 -5.53 -7.34 15.81
N ARG A 154 -6.56 -7.74 15.05
CA ARG A 154 -7.02 -9.13 15.00
C ARG A 154 -5.94 -10.05 14.42
N ALA A 155 -5.27 -9.64 13.35
CA ALA A 155 -4.18 -10.38 12.73
C ALA A 155 -3.01 -10.55 13.70
N ALA A 156 -2.53 -9.47 14.33
CA ALA A 156 -1.43 -9.52 15.29
C ALA A 156 -1.71 -10.50 16.44
N THR A 157 -2.92 -10.46 17.00
CA THR A 157 -3.34 -11.40 18.05
C THR A 157 -3.36 -12.84 17.54
N ALA A 158 -4.00 -13.07 16.39
CA ALA A 158 -4.17 -14.41 15.84
C ALA A 158 -2.83 -15.02 15.40
N TYR A 159 -1.97 -14.25 14.75
CA TYR A 159 -0.65 -14.67 14.29
C TYR A 159 0.26 -15.04 15.46
N THR A 160 0.24 -14.25 16.54
CA THR A 160 0.97 -14.57 17.76
C THR A 160 0.56 -15.94 18.31
N ALA A 161 -0.75 -16.22 18.36
CA ALA A 161 -1.27 -17.46 18.93
C ALA A 161 -0.92 -18.72 18.13
N VAL A 162 -0.55 -18.59 16.85
CA VAL A 162 -0.19 -19.71 15.98
C VAL A 162 1.29 -19.74 15.60
N LEU A 163 2.10 -18.76 16.03
CA LEU A 163 3.47 -18.59 15.54
C LEU A 163 4.33 -19.85 15.71
N ASP A 164 4.22 -20.53 16.85
CA ASP A 164 4.99 -21.76 17.13
C ASP A 164 4.48 -23.00 16.36
N ARG A 165 3.30 -22.91 15.73
CA ARG A 165 2.67 -23.98 14.94
C ARG A 165 2.79 -23.78 13.43
N VAL A 166 3.11 -22.56 13.01
CA VAL A 166 3.41 -22.20 11.62
C VAL A 166 4.70 -22.89 11.17
N HIS A 167 4.74 -23.30 9.91
CA HIS A 167 5.90 -23.94 9.31
C HIS A 167 7.16 -23.07 9.53
N PRO A 168 8.33 -23.64 9.91
CA PRO A 168 9.53 -22.87 10.25
C PRO A 168 9.90 -21.80 9.22
N ASP A 169 9.88 -22.13 7.93
CA ASP A 169 10.18 -21.17 6.85
C ASP A 169 9.22 -19.95 6.80
N CYS A 170 8.00 -20.09 7.31
CA CYS A 170 7.00 -19.01 7.35
C CYS A 170 7.10 -18.15 8.63
N GLN A 171 7.72 -18.67 9.70
CA GLN A 171 7.72 -18.02 11.01
C GLN A 171 8.33 -16.62 10.99
N ASP A 172 9.42 -16.41 10.26
CA ASP A 172 10.05 -15.09 10.14
C ASP A 172 9.13 -14.06 9.49
N THR A 173 8.40 -14.46 8.43
CA THR A 173 7.46 -13.56 7.76
C THR A 173 6.27 -13.24 8.67
N VAL A 174 5.73 -14.24 9.36
CA VAL A 174 4.60 -14.05 10.31
C VAL A 174 5.03 -13.19 11.50
N ARG A 175 6.24 -13.40 12.02
CA ARG A 175 6.82 -12.60 13.11
C ARG A 175 6.96 -11.13 12.69
N ARG A 176 7.54 -10.86 11.52
CA ARG A 176 7.69 -9.50 11.00
C ARG A 176 6.35 -8.77 10.89
N PHE A 177 5.32 -9.41 10.31
CA PHE A 177 3.99 -8.80 10.27
C PHE A 177 3.41 -8.55 11.67
N THR A 178 3.56 -9.53 12.57
CA THR A 178 3.06 -9.40 13.95
C THR A 178 3.71 -8.24 14.69
N GLU A 179 5.04 -8.10 14.57
CA GLU A 179 5.82 -7.02 15.18
C GLU A 179 5.43 -5.66 14.59
N ALA A 180 5.38 -5.55 13.26
CA ALA A 180 4.99 -4.32 12.58
C ALA A 180 3.57 -3.87 12.95
N PHE A 181 2.60 -4.79 12.96
CA PHE A 181 1.22 -4.44 13.33
C PHE A 181 1.13 -4.00 14.79
N ARG A 182 1.83 -4.68 15.70
CA ARG A 182 1.85 -4.29 17.12
C ARG A 182 2.47 -2.92 17.33
N PHE A 183 3.54 -2.62 16.60
CA PHE A 183 4.20 -1.32 16.67
C PHE A 183 3.22 -0.20 16.31
N GLU A 184 2.58 -0.27 15.14
CA GLU A 184 1.60 0.72 14.70
C GLU A 184 0.39 0.83 15.64
N LEU A 185 -0.06 -0.29 16.21
CA LEU A 185 -1.19 -0.32 17.15
C LEU A 185 -0.88 0.28 18.51
N ASN A 186 0.38 0.28 18.97
CA ASN A 186 0.75 0.88 20.24
C ASN A 186 0.67 2.43 20.18
N ASP A 187 0.99 2.98 19.02
CA ASP A 187 0.93 4.42 18.77
C ASP A 187 -0.47 4.88 18.32
N TRP A 188 -1.30 3.95 17.84
CA TRP A 188 -2.67 4.23 17.44
C TRP A 188 -3.56 4.67 18.63
N ARG A 189 -4.48 5.58 18.35
CA ARG A 189 -5.50 6.07 19.28
C ARG A 189 -6.88 5.96 18.62
N PRO A 190 -7.95 5.57 19.35
CA PRO A 190 -9.28 5.39 18.77
C PRO A 190 -9.89 6.64 18.12
N ASP A 191 -9.46 7.83 18.55
CA ASP A 191 -9.84 9.14 18.03
C ASP A 191 -8.91 9.66 16.91
N SER A 192 -7.86 8.90 16.59
CA SER A 192 -6.99 9.22 15.45
C SER A 192 -7.74 9.06 14.14
N PRO A 193 -7.57 9.99 13.17
CA PRO A 193 -8.10 9.80 11.82
C PRO A 193 -7.43 8.65 11.08
N ALA A 194 -6.23 8.23 11.50
CA ALA A 194 -5.53 7.11 10.90
C ALA A 194 -6.20 5.78 11.27
N ASP A 195 -6.65 5.05 10.27
CA ASP A 195 -7.41 3.80 10.44
C ASP A 195 -6.96 2.67 9.50
N THR A 196 -5.96 2.94 8.66
CA THR A 196 -5.57 2.05 7.55
C THR A 196 -4.06 1.87 7.51
N LEU A 197 -3.62 0.61 7.42
CA LEU A 197 -2.29 0.24 6.94
C LEU A 197 -2.32 0.16 5.42
N PHE A 198 -1.36 0.81 4.77
CA PHE A 198 -1.12 0.71 3.34
C PHE A 198 0.16 -0.06 3.08
N PHE A 199 0.13 -0.95 2.09
CA PHE A 199 1.25 -1.78 1.68
C PHE A 199 1.65 -1.44 0.25
N TRP A 200 2.94 -1.28 0.00
CA TRP A 200 3.50 -0.99 -1.31
C TRP A 200 4.63 -1.96 -1.64
N PHE A 201 4.59 -2.55 -2.84
CA PHE A 201 5.70 -3.34 -3.36
C PHE A 201 6.55 -2.49 -4.28
N ASP A 202 7.67 -1.98 -3.75
CA ASP A 202 8.63 -1.29 -4.58
C ASP A 202 9.51 -2.27 -5.35
N ARG A 203 9.86 -1.88 -6.58
CA ARG A 203 10.91 -2.56 -7.34
C ARG A 203 12.15 -1.67 -7.27
N PRO A 204 13.22 -2.12 -6.59
CA PRO A 204 14.51 -1.44 -6.67
C PRO A 204 15.11 -1.52 -8.08
#